data_AF-A0A2V8RI99-F1
#
_entry.id   AF-A0A2V8RI99-F1
#
_cell.length_a   1.000
_cell.length_b   1.000
_cell.length_c   1.000
_cell.angle_alpha   90.00
_cell.angle_beta   90.00
_cell.angle_gamma   90.00
#
_symmetry.space_group_name_H-M   'P 1'
#
loop_
_entity.id
_entity.type
_entity.pdbx_description
1 polymer ?
#
loop_
_entity_poly.entity_id
_entity_poly.type
_entity_poly.pdbx_seq_one_letter_code
_entity_poly.pdbx_strand_id
1 'polypeptide(L)' 'MRFFNTLTRSVDEFHPLEEGKVRMYICGPTVWNFAHIGNFRTFIFGDILRRYLKYKGYDVTHVFNLTDIDDRIINEA' A
#
# COMPACT_ATOMS: atom_id res chain seq x y z
N MET A 1 -6.44 15.63 8.08
CA MET A 1 -6.40 14.99 6.73
C MET A 1 -7.53 13.98 6.67
N ARG A 2 -8.12 13.69 5.49
CA ARG A 2 -9.26 12.77 5.41
C ARG A 2 -9.03 11.71 4.34
N PHE A 3 -9.42 10.46 4.64
CA PHE A 3 -9.33 9.34 3.71
C PHE A 3 -10.68 8.65 3.57
N PHE A 4 -10.96 8.10 2.39
CA PHE A 4 -12.06 7.16 2.24
C PHE A 4 -11.70 5.84 2.93
N ASN A 5 -12.48 5.46 3.92
CA ASN A 5 -12.28 4.24 4.70
C ASN A 5 -13.25 3.17 4.22
N THR A 6 -12.72 2.09 3.64
CA THR A 6 -13.55 1.00 3.10
C THR A 6 -14.36 0.28 4.19
N LEU A 7 -13.91 0.27 5.45
CA LEU A 7 -14.61 -0.38 6.57
C LEU A 7 -15.93 0.33 6.90
N THR A 8 -15.91 1.66 6.94
CA THR A 8 -17.07 2.51 7.27
C THR A 8 -17.83 2.97 6.03
N ARG A 9 -17.21 2.87 4.84
CA ARG A 9 -17.69 3.40 3.56
C ARG A 9 -17.92 4.91 3.57
N SER A 10 -17.17 5.63 4.39
CA SER A 10 -17.22 7.08 4.52
C SER A 10 -15.84 7.73 4.38
N VAL A 11 -15.83 9.06 4.22
CA VAL A 11 -14.62 9.84 4.30
C VAL A 11 -14.38 10.20 5.76
N ASP A 12 -13.40 9.54 6.37
CA ASP A 12 -13.09 9.66 7.79
C ASP A 12 -11.87 10.56 8.00
N GLU A 13 -11.80 11.19 9.17
CA GLU A 13 -10.60 11.92 9.58
C GLU A 13 -9.48 10.94 9.93
N PHE A 14 -8.29 11.19 9.37
CA PHE A 14 -7.12 10.39 9.64
C PHE A 14 -6.42 10.87 10.91
N HIS A 15 -6.35 9.96 11.88
CA HIS A 15 -5.58 10.10 13.11
C HIS A 15 -4.58 8.94 13.19
N PRO A 16 -3.27 9.20 13.31
CA PRO A 16 -2.28 8.13 13.43
C PRO A 16 -2.44 7.42 14.79
N LEU A 17 -2.00 6.15 14.87
CA LEU A 17 -2.04 5.41 16.14
C LEU A 17 -1.05 5.98 17.17
N GLU A 18 0.09 6.48 16.69
CA GLU A 18 1.09 7.18 17.50
C GLU A 18 1.34 8.55 16.85
N GLU A 19 1.35 9.61 17.66
CA GLU A 19 1.49 10.98 17.18
C GLU A 19 2.74 11.13 16.28
N GLY A 20 2.58 11.78 15.13
CA GLY A 20 3.65 11.96 14.16
C GLY A 20 4.12 10.70 13.41
N LYS A 21 3.64 9.48 13.73
CA LYS A 21 4.08 8.24 13.09
C LYS A 21 2.97 7.53 12.32
N VAL A 22 3.24 7.19 11.07
CA VAL A 22 2.31 6.45 10.21
C VAL A 22 2.92 5.11 9.80
N ARG A 23 2.18 4.04 10.06
CA ARG A 23 2.49 2.70 9.56
C ARG A 23 1.49 2.35 8.48
N MET A 24 1.98 2.03 7.30
CA MET A 24 1.16 1.64 6.15
C MET A 24 1.66 0.34 5.54
N TYR A 25 0.73 -0.53 5.18
CA TYR A 25 0.98 -1.78 4.47
C TYR A 25 0.20 -1.76 3.15
N ILE A 26 0.87 -2.12 2.07
CA ILE A 26 0.24 -2.33 0.77
C ILE A 26 0.62 -3.73 0.29
N CYS A 27 -0.38 -4.50 -0.10
CA CYS A 27 -0.16 -5.83 -0.69
C CYS A 27 0.67 -5.69 -1.96
N GLY A 28 1.74 -6.47 -2.06
CA GLY A 28 2.57 -6.54 -3.23
C GLY A 28 2.20 -7.64 -4.22
N PRO A 29 3.01 -7.80 -5.28
CA PRO A 29 2.70 -8.72 -6.37
C PRO A 29 2.93 -10.17 -5.94
N THR A 30 2.14 -11.06 -6.53
CA THR A 30 2.54 -12.45 -6.72
C THR A 30 3.52 -12.52 -7.89
N VAL A 31 4.73 -13.01 -7.65
CA VAL A 31 5.83 -12.99 -8.62
C VAL A 31 5.81 -14.18 -9.58
N TRP A 32 4.66 -14.44 -10.20
CA TRP A 32 4.49 -15.51 -11.20
C TRP A 32 4.81 -15.05 -12.63
N ASN A 33 4.55 -13.78 -12.96
CA ASN A 33 4.77 -13.23 -14.32
C ASN A 33 5.16 -11.74 -14.27
N PHE A 34 5.48 -11.14 -15.41
CA PHE A 34 5.80 -9.72 -15.55
C PHE A 34 4.63 -8.83 -15.09
N ALA A 35 4.97 -7.75 -14.38
CA ALA A 35 4.00 -6.77 -13.94
C ALA A 35 3.39 -6.01 -15.12
N HIS A 36 2.07 -5.79 -15.09
CA HIS A 36 1.34 -5.02 -16.08
C HIS A 36 0.91 -3.66 -15.51
N ILE A 37 0.39 -2.78 -16.38
CA ILE A 37 -0.01 -1.40 -16.04
C ILE A 37 -1.00 -1.32 -14.87
N GLY A 38 -1.82 -2.36 -14.70
CA GLY A 38 -2.74 -2.48 -13.57
C GLY A 38 -2.02 -2.61 -12.22
N ASN A 39 -0.94 -3.39 -12.15
CA ASN A 39 -0.13 -3.48 -10.94
C ASN A 39 0.54 -2.15 -10.62
N PHE A 40 1.14 -1.52 -11.64
CA PHE A 40 1.87 -0.26 -11.48
C PHE A 40 0.99 0.88 -10.97
N ARG A 41 -0.28 0.95 -11.40
CA ARG A 41 -1.23 1.95 -10.88
C ARG A 41 -1.34 1.89 -9.36
N THR A 42 -1.46 0.69 -8.79
CA THR A 42 -1.56 0.49 -7.34
C THR A 42 -0.26 0.88 -6.64
N PHE A 43 0.89 0.49 -7.19
CA PHE A 43 2.20 0.77 -6.58
C PHE A 43 2.54 2.27 -6.62
N ILE A 44 2.20 2.95 -7.73
CA ILE A 44 2.33 4.40 -7.86
C ILE A 44 1.42 5.11 -6.86
N PHE A 45 0.17 4.67 -6.69
CA PHE A 45 -0.72 5.24 -5.69
C PHE A 45 -0.12 5.13 -4.28
N GLY A 46 0.43 3.96 -3.94
CA GLY A 46 1.12 3.74 -2.67
C GLY A 46 2.31 4.69 -2.46
N ASP A 47 3.14 4.88 -3.48
CA ASP A 47 4.27 5.82 -3.41
C ASP A 47 3.80 7.29 -3.29
N ILE A 48 2.76 7.69 -4.03
CA ILE A 48 2.17 9.03 -3.93
C ILE A 48 1.65 9.27 -2.51
N LEU A 49 0.92 8.31 -1.94
CA LEU A 49 0.41 8.41 -0.58
C LEU A 49 1.56 8.54 0.43
N ARG A 50 2.58 7.68 0.34
CA ARG A 50 3.77 7.76 1.19
C ARG A 50 4.45 9.12 1.09
N ARG A 51 4.66 9.64 -0.12
CA ARG A 51 5.29 10.95 -0.36
C ARG A 51 4.47 12.07 0.24
N TYR A 52 3.15 12.03 0.09
CA TYR A 52 2.25 13.03 0.66
C TYR A 52 2.29 13.01 2.18
N LEU A 53 2.26 11.83 2.81
CA LEU A 53 2.37 11.69 4.27
C LEU A 53 3.71 12.24 4.78
N LYS A 54 4.82 11.91 4.12
CA LYS A 54 6.14 12.49 4.45
C LYS A 54 6.17 14.01 4.27
N TYR A 55 5.62 14.52 3.19
CA TYR A 55 5.47 15.97 2.96
C TYR A 55 4.67 16.66 4.06
N LYS A 56 3.69 15.97 4.64
CA LYS A 56 2.90 16.46 5.79
C LYS A 56 3.62 16.36 7.14
N GLY A 57 4.86 15.88 7.18
CA GLY A 57 5.69 15.84 8.39
C GLY A 57 5.59 14.54 9.18
N TYR A 58 4.93 13.51 8.66
CA TYR A 58 4.88 12.20 9.32
C TYR A 58 6.17 11.40 9.11
N ASP A 59 6.60 10.69 10.15
CA ASP A 59 7.52 9.57 10.02
C ASP A 59 6.75 8.35 9.51
N VAL A 60 7.08 7.88 8.30
CA VAL A 60 6.29 6.87 7.58
C VAL A 60 7.06 5.58 7.44
N THR A 61 6.59 4.54 8.12
CA THR A 61 6.98 3.15 7.88
C THR A 61 6.05 2.55 6.83
N HIS A 62 6.56 2.36 5.61
CA HIS A 62 5.84 1.71 4.52
C HIS A 62 6.39 0.31 4.31
N VAL A 63 5.51 -0.69 4.45
CA VAL A 63 5.83 -2.11 4.23
C VAL A 63 5.08 -2.61 3.01
N PHE A 64 5.77 -3.43 2.23
CA PHE A 64 5.27 -4.05 1.01
C PHE A 64 5.84 -5.46 0.92
N ASN A 65 5.00 -6.46 0.68
CA ASN A 65 5.43 -7.85 0.60
C ASN A 65 5.75 -8.25 -0.86
N LEU A 66 6.39 -9.41 -1.01
CA LEU A 66 6.41 -10.15 -2.27
C LEU A 66 5.77 -11.50 -1.97
N THR A 67 4.77 -11.89 -2.76
CA THR A 67 4.18 -13.22 -2.64
C THR A 67 4.96 -14.16 -3.54
N ASP A 68 5.87 -14.92 -2.94
CA ASP A 68 6.80 -15.86 -3.58
C ASP A 68 6.33 -17.32 -3.55
N ILE A 69 5.22 -17.59 -2.85
CA ILE A 69 4.54 -18.89 -2.84
C ILE A 69 3.06 -18.65 -3.14
N ASP A 70 2.59 -19.19 -4.26
CA ASP A 70 1.20 -19.12 -4.73
C ASP A 70 0.96 -20.24 -5.77
N ASP A 71 -0.27 -20.73 -5.89
CA ASP A 71 -0.61 -21.78 -6.87
C ASP A 71 -0.24 -21.38 -8.30
N ARG A 72 -0.29 -20.09 -8.65
CA ARG A 72 0.12 -19.60 -9.98
C ARG A 72 1.62 -19.76 -10.22
N ILE A 73 2.44 -19.57 -9.19
CA ILE A 73 3.88 -19.77 -9.27
C ILE A 73 4.17 -21.27 -9.44
N ILE A 74 3.47 -22.12 -8.69
CA ILE A 74 3.64 -23.58 -8.77
C ILE A 74 3.24 -24.12 -10.16
N ASN A 75 2.17 -23.60 -10.75
CA ASN A 75 1.69 -24.05 -12.07
C ASN A 75 2.55 -23.57 -13.26
N GLU A 76 3.37 -22.53 -13.08
CA GLU A 76 4.27 -22.00 -14.12
C GLU A 76 5.74 -22.44 -13.96
N ALA A 77 6.08 -23.14 -12.87
CA ALA A 77 7.41 -23.68 -12.58
C ALA A 77 7.69 -24.98 -13.36
#